data_AF-A0A3P7DP87-F1
#
_entry.id   AF-A0A3P7DP87-F1
#
_cell.length_a   1.000
_cell.length_b   1.000
_cell.length_c   1.000
_cell.angle_alpha   90.00
_cell.angle_beta   90.00
_cell.angle_gamma   90.00
#
_symmetry.space_group_name_H-M   'P 1'
#
loop_
_entity.id
_entity.type
_entity.pdbx_description
1 polymer ?
#
loop_
_entity_poly.entity_id
_entity_poly.type
_entity_poly.pdbx_seq_one_letter_code
_entity_poly.pdbx_strand_id
1 'polypeptide(L)'
;MAEKRKLLNEIDKCFKKVEEGVELFEETMAKMQEANSDNQREKFQDDLKKEIKKLQRLRDQIKGWQNSSDIKDKDKLTSYRKLIEQRMEQFKDIERENKTKPHSKQGLSAEEKLDPREKEKTETVEWLQCQIRYLEDEADKTESQIESLSTADQTRKKGKRDDPKKGEKEKLKRLDDLRKHLERIRFHVSKLEICMRLVNNETLESKRVMDALKEPFEMYIESLDPESENDPESFDPETTGVYDELDLQSYTPQLGGAIFGSVDSDEKMENNIDGRVSPASSPAPVLPKETDDNTTKQRHLSGEPNALLTRQISASRSTPATPLKLTKSVTCSY
;
A
#
# COMPACT_ATOMS: atom_id res chain seq x y z
N MET A 1 52.57 27.34 -45.84
CA MET A 1 51.26 27.87 -46.32
C MET A 1 50.23 26.76 -46.57
N ALA A 2 50.54 25.74 -47.38
CA ALA A 2 49.60 24.67 -47.72
C ALA A 2 49.12 23.84 -46.51
N GLU A 3 50.01 23.48 -45.58
CA GLU A 3 49.67 22.71 -44.36
C GLU A 3 48.71 23.45 -43.45
N LYS A 4 48.98 24.74 -43.18
CA LYS A 4 48.08 25.60 -42.40
C LYS A 4 46.69 25.69 -43.02
N ARG A 5 46.58 25.80 -44.34
CA ARG A 5 45.29 25.81 -45.05
C ARG A 5 44.56 24.47 -44.93
N LYS A 6 45.27 23.35 -45.00
CA LYS A 6 44.69 22.01 -44.78
C LYS A 6 44.14 21.87 -43.35
N LEU A 7 44.88 22.33 -42.35
CA LEU A 7 44.46 22.30 -40.95
C LEU A 7 43.18 23.13 -40.72
N LEU A 8 43.11 24.35 -41.27
CA LEU A 8 41.90 25.18 -41.16
C LEU A 8 40.67 24.51 -41.80
N ASN A 9 40.84 23.91 -42.98
CA ASN A 9 39.77 23.16 -43.63
C ASN A 9 39.31 21.94 -42.82
N GLU A 10 40.21 21.29 -42.08
CA GLU A 10 39.87 20.16 -41.20
C GLU A 10 39.08 20.64 -39.98
N ILE A 11 39.47 21.78 -39.40
CA ILE A 11 38.75 22.43 -38.29
C ILE A 11 37.33 22.80 -38.72
N ASP A 12 37.16 23.44 -39.88
CA ASP A 12 35.83 23.82 -40.38
C ASP A 12 34.94 22.60 -40.64
N LYS A 13 35.51 21.49 -41.14
CA LYS A 13 34.78 20.22 -41.28
C LYS A 13 34.38 19.63 -39.93
N CYS A 14 35.23 19.76 -38.91
CA CYS A 14 34.90 19.31 -37.57
C CYS A 14 33.78 20.14 -36.95
N PHE A 15 33.79 21.46 -37.12
CA PHE A 15 32.70 22.32 -36.64
C PHE A 15 31.35 21.93 -37.22
N LYS A 16 31.28 21.67 -38.54
CA LYS A 16 30.04 21.16 -39.15
C LYS A 16 29.57 19.84 -38.54
N LYS A 17 30.49 18.90 -38.28
CA LYS A 17 30.16 17.64 -37.59
C LYS A 17 29.67 17.86 -36.16
N VAL A 18 30.16 18.89 -35.47
CA VAL A 18 29.67 19.25 -34.13
C VAL A 18 28.25 19.80 -34.22
N GLU A 19 27.97 20.70 -35.16
CA GLU A 19 26.62 21.24 -35.38
C GLU A 19 25.62 20.13 -35.68
N GLU A 20 25.90 19.28 -36.67
CA GLU A 20 25.06 18.13 -37.05
C GLU A 20 24.84 17.18 -35.86
N GLY A 21 25.89 16.88 -35.09
CA GLY A 21 25.79 16.00 -33.92
C GLY A 21 25.00 16.62 -32.77
N VAL A 22 25.10 17.93 -32.58
CA VAL A 22 24.32 18.67 -31.56
C VAL A 22 22.85 18.71 -31.95
N GLU A 23 22.52 19.00 -33.21
CA GLU A 23 21.14 18.97 -33.72
C GLU A 23 20.51 17.58 -33.55
N LEU A 24 21.24 16.52 -33.94
CA LEU A 24 20.74 15.15 -33.79
C LEU A 24 20.55 14.76 -32.31
N PHE A 25 21.43 15.22 -31.42
CA PHE A 25 21.29 15.01 -29.98
C PHE A 25 20.03 15.70 -29.45
N GLU A 26 19.75 16.95 -29.85
CA GLU A 26 18.54 17.68 -29.45
C GLU A 26 17.26 17.03 -30.00
N GLU A 27 17.27 16.63 -31.28
CA GLU A 27 16.13 15.96 -31.91
C GLU A 27 15.80 14.63 -31.20
N THR A 28 16.84 13.84 -30.89
CA THR A 28 16.67 12.57 -30.17
C THR A 28 16.19 12.81 -28.73
N MET A 29 16.66 13.88 -28.09
CA MET A 29 16.24 14.25 -26.74
C MET A 29 14.77 14.67 -26.70
N ALA A 30 14.30 15.47 -27.66
CA ALA A 30 12.89 15.83 -27.79
C ALA A 30 12.01 14.58 -27.99
N LYS A 31 12.40 13.68 -28.90
CA LYS A 31 11.70 12.40 -29.12
C LYS A 31 11.67 11.52 -27.86
N MET A 32 12.73 11.51 -27.05
CA MET A 32 12.76 10.80 -25.77
C MET A 32 11.77 11.39 -24.75
N GLN A 33 11.62 12.71 -24.74
CA GLN A 33 10.69 13.40 -23.84
C GLN A 33 9.22 13.20 -24.26
N GLU A 34 8.95 13.12 -25.56
CA GLU A 34 7.63 12.86 -26.14
C GLU A 34 7.23 11.37 -26.13
N ALA A 35 8.19 10.46 -25.94
CA ALA A 35 7.92 9.03 -25.94
C ALA A 35 7.14 8.59 -24.69
N ASN A 36 5.92 8.10 -24.89
CA ASN A 36 5.08 7.59 -23.81
C ASN A 36 5.46 6.16 -23.35
N SER A 37 6.11 5.38 -24.22
CA SER A 37 6.48 3.99 -23.93
C SER A 37 7.90 3.90 -23.36
N ASP A 38 8.08 3.15 -22.28
CA ASP A 38 9.40 2.94 -21.66
C ASP A 38 10.40 2.28 -22.63
N ASN A 39 9.96 1.34 -23.49
CA ASN A 39 10.79 0.75 -24.54
C ASN A 39 11.33 1.79 -25.53
N GLN A 40 10.49 2.75 -25.92
CA GLN A 40 10.92 3.83 -26.82
C GLN A 40 11.89 4.76 -26.11
N ARG A 41 11.62 5.11 -24.85
CA ARG A 41 12.51 5.95 -24.04
C ARG A 41 13.89 5.32 -23.86
N GLU A 42 13.96 4.02 -23.58
CA GLU A 42 15.23 3.28 -23.46
C GLU A 42 16.00 3.28 -24.79
N LYS A 43 15.32 3.02 -25.91
CA LYS A 43 15.94 3.11 -27.24
C LYS A 43 16.53 4.50 -27.51
N PHE A 44 15.79 5.57 -27.23
CA PHE A 44 16.29 6.93 -27.41
C PHE A 44 17.44 7.27 -26.47
N GLN A 45 17.47 6.72 -25.26
CA GLN A 45 18.61 6.88 -24.34
C GLN A 45 19.88 6.24 -24.88
N ASP A 46 19.78 5.04 -25.46
CA ASP A 46 20.91 4.38 -26.11
C ASP A 46 21.42 5.18 -27.31
N ASP A 47 20.52 5.78 -28.09
CA ASP A 47 20.88 6.62 -29.23
C ASP A 47 21.53 7.94 -28.77
N LEU A 48 21.00 8.59 -27.73
CA LEU A 48 21.64 9.75 -27.07
C LEU A 48 23.04 9.40 -26.56
N LYS A 49 23.21 8.22 -25.95
CA LYS A 49 24.51 7.73 -25.45
C LYS A 49 25.51 7.48 -26.57
N LYS A 50 25.07 7.03 -27.73
CA LYS A 50 25.93 6.89 -28.92
C LYS A 50 26.33 8.26 -29.44
N GLU A 51 25.39 9.20 -29.53
CA GLU A 51 25.64 10.53 -30.07
C GLU A 51 26.57 11.35 -29.17
N ILE A 52 26.37 11.32 -27.86
CA ILE A 52 27.23 12.03 -26.93
C ILE A 52 28.68 11.54 -26.94
N LYS A 53 28.89 10.23 -27.19
CA LYS A 53 30.24 9.67 -27.37
C LYS A 53 30.91 10.17 -28.65
N LYS A 54 30.16 10.43 -29.73
CA LYS A 54 30.71 11.04 -30.96
C LYS A 54 31.11 12.48 -30.70
N LEU A 55 30.22 13.27 -30.07
CA LEU A 55 30.51 14.65 -29.68
C LEU A 55 31.73 14.73 -28.76
N GLN A 56 31.86 13.81 -27.79
CA GLN A 56 33.03 13.74 -26.90
C GLN A 56 34.34 13.57 -27.68
N ARG A 57 34.38 12.73 -28.72
CA ARG A 57 35.57 12.58 -29.58
C ARG A 57 35.91 13.87 -30.33
N LEU A 58 34.90 14.57 -30.85
CA LEU A 58 35.09 15.87 -31.50
C LEU A 58 35.59 16.93 -30.51
N ARG A 59 35.11 16.90 -29.26
CA ARG A 59 35.58 17.78 -28.16
C ARG A 59 37.06 17.58 -27.92
N ASP A 60 37.51 16.34 -27.80
CA ASP A 60 38.91 16.01 -27.54
C ASP A 60 39.81 16.37 -28.75
N GLN A 61 39.32 16.22 -29.99
CA GLN A 61 39.98 16.71 -31.21
C GLN A 61 40.14 18.24 -31.20
N ILE A 62 39.07 18.98 -30.89
CA ILE A 62 39.07 20.44 -30.75
C ILE A 62 40.05 20.88 -29.65
N LYS A 63 40.07 20.17 -28.52
CA LYS A 63 41.02 20.43 -27.43
C LYS A 63 42.47 20.22 -27.88
N GLY A 64 42.74 19.21 -28.71
CA GLY A 64 44.05 19.00 -29.33
C GLY A 64 44.49 20.20 -30.17
N TRP A 65 43.58 20.73 -31.01
CA TRP A 65 43.84 21.92 -31.81
C TRP A 65 44.04 23.19 -30.97
N GLN A 66 43.27 23.40 -29.90
CA GLN A 66 43.48 24.53 -28.98
C GLN A 66 44.91 24.56 -28.38
N ASN A 67 45.56 23.41 -28.26
CA ASN A 67 46.92 23.30 -27.74
C ASN A 67 48.00 23.44 -28.83
N SER A 68 47.63 23.42 -30.12
CA SER A 68 48.58 23.61 -31.22
C SER A 68 49.01 25.08 -31.36
N SER A 69 50.30 25.30 -31.64
CA SER A 69 50.87 26.62 -31.94
C SER A 69 50.50 27.16 -33.33
N ASP A 70 49.99 26.31 -34.22
CA ASP A 70 49.65 26.69 -35.60
C ASP A 70 48.34 27.52 -35.69
N ILE A 71 47.55 27.50 -34.61
CA ILE A 71 46.24 28.13 -34.53
C ILE A 71 46.33 29.39 -33.67
N LYS A 72 46.21 30.54 -34.33
CA LYS A 72 46.25 31.86 -33.68
C LYS A 72 44.93 32.23 -33.03
N ASP A 73 43.81 32.04 -33.74
CA ASP A 73 42.47 32.34 -33.26
C ASP A 73 41.85 31.07 -32.65
N LYS A 74 41.59 31.11 -31.34
CA LYS A 74 41.06 29.99 -30.56
C LYS A 74 39.62 30.23 -30.10
N ASP A 75 38.99 31.32 -30.50
CA ASP A 75 37.67 31.71 -29.98
C ASP A 75 36.59 30.76 -30.46
N LYS A 76 36.57 30.46 -31.76
CA LYS A 76 35.65 29.45 -32.33
C LYS A 76 35.86 28.07 -31.74
N LEU A 77 37.11 27.62 -31.62
CA LEU A 77 37.43 26.32 -30.99
C LEU A 77 36.90 26.26 -29.56
N THR A 78 37.06 27.34 -28.80
CA THR A 78 36.55 27.44 -27.43
C THR A 78 35.03 27.39 -27.39
N SER A 79 34.35 28.07 -28.32
CA SER A 79 32.89 28.07 -28.43
C SER A 79 32.34 26.66 -28.70
N TYR A 80 32.80 25.98 -29.75
CA TYR A 80 32.34 24.62 -30.07
C TYR A 80 32.70 23.61 -28.99
N ARG A 81 33.87 23.75 -28.36
CA ARG A 81 34.24 22.89 -27.22
C ARG A 81 33.23 23.03 -26.07
N LYS A 82 32.90 24.27 -25.68
CA LYS A 82 31.92 24.54 -24.62
C LYS A 82 30.53 24.05 -25.00
N LEU A 83 30.12 24.21 -26.26
CA LEU A 83 28.85 23.71 -26.77
C LEU A 83 28.73 22.19 -26.57
N ILE A 84 29.79 21.44 -26.90
CA ILE A 84 29.80 19.99 -26.65
C ILE A 84 29.76 19.68 -25.16
N GLU A 85 30.58 20.37 -24.36
CA GLU A 85 30.63 20.17 -22.89
C GLU A 85 29.25 20.42 -22.25
N GLN A 86 28.49 21.40 -22.74
CA GLN A 86 27.11 21.64 -22.33
C GLN A 86 26.19 20.45 -22.65
N ARG A 87 26.26 19.88 -23.86
CA ARG A 87 25.46 18.68 -24.21
C ARG A 87 25.87 17.46 -23.40
N MET A 88 27.17 17.33 -23.09
CA MET A 88 27.67 16.25 -22.23
C MET A 88 27.08 16.35 -20.82
N GLU A 89 26.92 17.56 -20.29
CA GLU A 89 26.29 17.76 -18.99
C GLU A 89 24.78 17.47 -19.03
N GLN A 90 24.08 17.96 -20.06
CA GLN A 90 22.66 17.62 -20.29
C GLN A 90 22.43 16.10 -20.34
N PHE A 91 23.30 15.35 -21.01
CA PHE A 91 23.22 13.90 -21.05
C PHE A 91 23.42 13.25 -19.66
N LYS A 92 24.30 13.79 -18.82
CA LYS A 92 24.49 13.28 -17.44
C LYS A 92 23.26 13.52 -16.58
N ASP A 93 22.59 14.65 -16.75
CA ASP A 93 21.36 14.96 -16.02
C ASP A 93 20.25 13.97 -16.42
N ILE A 94 20.10 13.69 -17.72
CA ILE A 94 19.20 12.66 -18.24
C ILE A 94 19.55 11.28 -17.67
N GLU A 95 20.83 10.91 -17.67
CA GLU A 95 21.29 9.60 -17.16
C GLU A 95 21.03 9.48 -15.64
N ARG A 96 21.19 10.58 -14.88
CA ARG A 96 20.91 10.63 -13.45
C ARG A 96 19.42 10.50 -13.17
N GLU A 97 18.59 11.27 -13.87
CA GLU A 97 17.13 11.23 -13.75
C GLU A 97 16.57 9.85 -14.12
N ASN A 98 17.11 9.21 -15.15
CA ASN A 98 16.66 7.90 -15.55
C ASN A 98 17.11 6.77 -14.60
N LYS A 99 18.25 6.93 -13.91
CA LYS A 99 18.68 5.99 -12.86
C LYS A 99 17.86 6.10 -11.57
N THR A 100 17.28 7.27 -11.29
CA THR A 100 16.47 7.48 -10.07
C THR A 100 14.98 7.23 -10.28
N LYS A 101 14.44 7.40 -11.50
CA LYS A 101 13.04 7.08 -11.83
C LYS A 101 12.58 5.61 -11.82
N PRO A 102 13.40 4.54 -11.87
CA PRO A 102 12.90 3.18 -11.95
C PRO A 102 12.04 2.80 -10.74
N HIS A 103 12.46 3.19 -9.53
CA HIS A 103 11.72 2.87 -8.32
C HIS A 103 10.40 3.64 -8.20
N SER A 104 10.34 4.88 -8.73
CA SER A 104 9.19 5.76 -8.50
C SER A 104 8.06 5.58 -9.51
N LYS A 105 8.34 5.18 -10.76
CA LYS A 105 7.30 5.03 -11.79
C LYS A 105 6.75 3.61 -11.89
N GLN A 106 7.57 2.59 -11.65
CA GLN A 106 7.12 1.19 -11.69
C GLN A 106 6.07 0.89 -10.62
N GLY A 107 6.12 1.57 -9.47
CA GLY A 107 5.07 1.49 -8.45
C GLY A 107 3.73 2.06 -8.92
N LEU A 108 3.75 3.15 -9.69
CA LEU A 108 2.52 3.79 -10.21
C LEU A 108 1.94 3.03 -11.41
N SER A 109 2.78 2.56 -12.32
CA SER A 109 2.31 1.78 -13.47
C SER A 109 1.89 0.35 -13.12
N ALA A 110 2.33 -0.20 -11.99
CA ALA A 110 1.79 -1.45 -11.47
C ALA A 110 0.36 -1.25 -10.94
N GLU A 111 0.10 -0.13 -10.26
CA GLU A 111 -1.23 0.26 -9.78
C GLU A 111 -2.22 0.48 -10.95
N GLU A 112 -1.80 1.15 -12.02
CA GLU A 112 -2.67 1.37 -13.20
C GLU A 112 -2.95 0.09 -14.01
N LYS A 113 -2.16 -0.97 -13.80
CA LYS A 113 -2.28 -2.26 -14.52
C LYS A 113 -2.92 -3.37 -13.68
N LEU A 114 -3.53 -3.04 -12.54
CA LEU A 114 -4.40 -3.99 -11.85
C LEU A 114 -5.40 -4.56 -12.88
N ASP A 115 -5.35 -5.88 -13.08
CA ASP A 115 -6.34 -6.61 -13.86
C ASP A 115 -7.73 -6.17 -13.38
N PRO A 116 -8.70 -5.84 -14.27
CA PRO A 116 -10.05 -5.49 -13.86
C PRO A 116 -10.61 -6.38 -12.72
N ARG A 117 -10.29 -7.67 -12.73
CA ARG A 117 -10.67 -8.60 -11.66
C ARG A 117 -9.97 -8.34 -10.32
N GLU A 118 -8.68 -8.04 -10.33
CA GLU A 118 -7.92 -7.71 -9.12
C GLU A 118 -8.30 -6.33 -8.57
N LYS A 119 -8.68 -5.40 -9.46
CA LYS A 119 -9.26 -4.11 -9.07
C LYS A 119 -10.59 -4.28 -8.34
N GLU A 120 -11.54 -5.03 -8.90
CA GLU A 120 -12.83 -5.31 -8.24
C GLU A 120 -12.66 -6.02 -6.89
N LYS A 121 -11.70 -6.96 -6.80
CA LYS A 121 -11.32 -7.62 -5.54
C LYS A 121 -10.81 -6.61 -4.52
N THR A 122 -9.92 -5.73 -4.91
CA THR A 122 -9.35 -4.70 -4.02
C THR A 122 -10.43 -3.75 -3.53
N GLU A 123 -11.27 -3.23 -4.43
CA GLU A 123 -12.39 -2.34 -4.08
C GLU A 123 -13.39 -3.01 -3.12
N THR A 124 -13.71 -4.29 -3.34
CA THR A 124 -14.62 -5.04 -2.45
C THR A 124 -13.99 -5.26 -1.07
N VAL A 125 -12.71 -5.61 -1.00
CA VAL A 125 -12.00 -5.78 0.28
C VAL A 125 -11.91 -4.46 1.03
N GLU A 126 -11.61 -3.36 0.35
CA GLU A 126 -11.59 -2.03 0.96
C GLU A 126 -12.96 -1.61 1.48
N TRP A 127 -14.03 -1.87 0.72
CA TRP A 127 -15.40 -1.59 1.16
C TRP A 127 -15.77 -2.40 2.41
N LEU A 128 -15.50 -3.71 2.41
CA LEU A 128 -15.73 -4.58 3.58
C LEU A 128 -14.97 -4.10 4.81
N GLN A 129 -13.71 -3.69 4.66
CA GLN A 129 -12.91 -3.13 5.76
C GLN A 129 -13.53 -1.86 6.32
N CYS A 130 -14.04 -0.98 5.44
CA CYS A 130 -14.75 0.22 5.85
C CYS A 130 -16.01 -0.11 6.68
N GLN A 131 -16.81 -1.08 6.22
CA GLN A 131 -18.03 -1.48 6.95
C GLN A 131 -17.69 -2.13 8.31
N ILE A 132 -16.69 -3.02 8.35
CA ILE A 132 -16.20 -3.64 9.59
C ILE A 132 -15.79 -2.57 10.58
N ARG A 133 -14.96 -1.60 10.15
CA ARG A 133 -14.48 -0.54 11.03
C ARG A 133 -15.62 0.31 11.59
N TYR A 134 -16.60 0.67 10.76
CA TYR A 134 -17.76 1.44 11.21
C TYR A 134 -18.51 0.68 12.32
N LEU A 135 -18.74 -0.62 12.10
CA LEU A 135 -19.42 -1.48 13.07
C LEU A 135 -18.60 -1.69 14.35
N GLU A 136 -17.28 -1.82 14.25
CA GLU A 136 -16.39 -1.86 15.41
C GLU A 136 -16.45 -0.56 16.22
N ASP A 137 -16.44 0.59 15.57
CA ASP A 137 -16.58 1.90 16.23
C ASP A 137 -17.96 2.01 16.95
N GLU A 138 -19.05 1.52 16.33
CA GLU A 138 -20.38 1.48 16.97
C GLU A 138 -20.46 0.44 18.10
N ALA A 139 -19.75 -0.68 17.98
CA ALA A 139 -19.61 -1.66 19.05
C ALA A 139 -18.93 -1.03 20.28
N ASP A 140 -17.80 -0.35 20.10
CA ASP A 140 -17.06 0.34 21.16
C ASP A 140 -17.91 1.42 21.84
N LYS A 141 -18.67 2.19 21.06
CA LYS A 141 -19.63 3.18 21.58
C LYS A 141 -20.74 2.52 22.40
N THR A 142 -21.29 1.41 21.93
CA THR A 142 -22.32 0.64 22.63
C THR A 142 -21.79 0.05 23.93
N GLU A 143 -20.55 -0.47 23.94
CA GLU A 143 -19.89 -0.97 25.15
C GLU A 143 -19.67 0.13 26.19
N SER A 144 -19.20 1.29 25.75
CA SER A 144 -19.05 2.47 26.62
C SER A 144 -20.38 2.91 27.24
N GLN A 145 -21.48 2.85 26.47
CA GLN A 145 -22.82 3.11 26.99
C GLN A 145 -23.27 2.07 28.03
N ILE A 146 -22.99 0.79 27.80
CA ILE A 146 -23.28 -0.29 28.75
C ILE A 146 -22.50 -0.08 30.06
N GLU A 147 -21.21 0.26 29.99
CA GLU A 147 -20.37 0.51 31.16
C GLU A 147 -20.85 1.75 31.94
N SER A 148 -21.18 2.83 31.22
CA SER A 148 -21.72 4.07 31.81
C SER A 148 -23.03 3.83 32.55
N LEU A 149 -23.97 3.09 31.94
CA LEU A 149 -25.22 2.71 32.59
C LEU A 149 -24.96 1.81 33.80
N SER A 150 -24.05 0.85 33.71
CA SER A 150 -23.73 -0.06 34.80
C SER A 150 -23.14 0.65 36.02
N THR A 151 -22.28 1.66 35.81
CA THR A 151 -21.61 2.41 36.90
C THR A 151 -22.44 3.54 37.51
N ALA A 152 -23.48 4.03 36.82
CA ALA A 152 -24.32 5.14 37.25
C ALA A 152 -24.99 4.96 38.64
N ASP A 153 -25.09 3.73 39.16
CA ASP A 153 -25.63 3.47 40.51
C ASP A 153 -24.75 4.02 41.63
N GLN A 154 -23.46 4.25 41.37
CA GLN A 154 -22.55 4.80 42.39
C GLN A 154 -22.84 6.27 42.71
N THR A 155 -23.41 7.03 41.76
CA THR A 155 -23.64 8.47 41.92
C THR A 155 -25.07 8.80 42.37
N ARG A 156 -26.06 7.97 42.01
CA ARG A 156 -27.48 8.24 42.31
C ARG A 156 -27.92 7.93 43.74
N LYS A 157 -27.07 7.31 44.58
CA LYS A 157 -27.36 7.02 45.99
C LYS A 157 -27.69 8.24 46.88
N LYS A 158 -27.62 9.48 46.38
CA LYS A 158 -27.88 10.69 47.18
C LYS A 158 -29.15 11.48 46.80
N GLY A 159 -29.91 11.07 45.78
CA GLY A 159 -31.08 11.81 45.27
C GLY A 159 -32.42 11.18 45.65
N LYS A 160 -33.24 11.93 46.41
CA LYS A 160 -34.50 11.54 47.05
C LYS A 160 -35.69 11.61 46.08
N ARG A 161 -36.59 10.62 46.16
CA ARG A 161 -37.99 10.55 45.64
C ARG A 161 -38.18 10.35 44.13
N ASP A 162 -38.12 9.09 43.71
CA ASP A 162 -39.13 8.42 42.87
C ASP A 162 -38.92 6.91 43.00
N ASP A 163 -39.96 6.11 42.73
CA ASP A 163 -40.01 4.66 43.02
C ASP A 163 -38.76 3.92 42.50
N PRO A 164 -37.79 3.56 43.37
CA PRO A 164 -36.48 3.10 42.95
C PRO A 164 -36.57 1.84 42.07
N LYS A 165 -37.62 1.04 42.26
CA LYS A 165 -37.90 -0.16 41.47
C LYS A 165 -38.27 0.15 40.01
N LYS A 166 -38.96 1.27 39.74
CA LYS A 166 -39.37 1.62 38.36
C LYS A 166 -38.16 2.06 37.52
N GLY A 167 -37.29 2.89 38.09
CA GLY A 167 -36.07 3.33 37.41
C GLY A 167 -35.07 2.19 37.18
N GLU A 168 -34.97 1.25 38.12
CA GLU A 168 -34.14 0.05 37.98
C GLU A 168 -34.65 -0.86 36.84
N LYS A 169 -35.96 -1.07 36.73
CA LYS A 169 -36.56 -1.86 35.65
C LYS A 169 -36.30 -1.25 34.26
N GLU A 170 -36.44 0.06 34.13
CA GLU A 170 -36.19 0.77 32.87
C GLU A 170 -34.71 0.74 32.47
N LYS A 171 -33.82 0.94 33.45
CA LYS A 171 -32.37 0.77 33.27
C LYS A 171 -32.01 -0.64 32.83
N LEU A 172 -32.57 -1.67 33.48
CA LEU A 172 -32.29 -3.06 33.15
C LEU A 172 -32.76 -3.40 31.73
N LYS A 173 -33.92 -2.88 31.32
CA LYS A 173 -34.41 -3.01 29.94
C LYS A 173 -33.45 -2.35 28.96
N ARG A 174 -33.00 -1.11 29.21
CA ARG A 174 -32.06 -0.42 28.33
C ARG A 174 -30.73 -1.14 28.20
N LEU A 175 -30.22 -1.73 29.30
CA LEU A 175 -29.02 -2.55 29.28
C LEU A 175 -29.20 -3.82 28.44
N ASP A 176 -30.36 -4.47 28.52
CA ASP A 176 -30.69 -5.64 27.69
C ASP A 176 -30.75 -5.28 26.21
N ASP A 177 -31.42 -4.18 25.87
CA ASP A 177 -31.53 -3.68 24.48
C ASP A 177 -30.14 -3.38 23.88
N LEU A 178 -29.25 -2.72 24.66
CA LEU A 178 -27.87 -2.44 24.20
C LEU A 178 -27.03 -3.70 24.04
N ARG A 179 -27.22 -4.72 24.89
CA ARG A 179 -26.49 -6.00 24.76
C ARG A 179 -26.90 -6.76 23.51
N LYS A 180 -28.19 -6.81 23.21
CA LYS A 180 -28.70 -7.39 21.96
C LYS A 180 -28.18 -6.64 20.74
N HIS A 181 -28.15 -5.31 20.82
CA HIS A 181 -27.57 -4.50 19.76
C HIS A 181 -26.09 -4.79 19.52
N LEU A 182 -25.30 -4.87 20.60
CA LEU A 182 -23.88 -5.22 20.52
C LEU A 182 -23.66 -6.62 19.95
N GLU A 183 -24.46 -7.60 20.35
CA GLU A 183 -24.40 -8.97 19.83
C GLU A 183 -24.66 -9.01 18.32
N ARG A 184 -25.69 -8.30 17.85
CA ARG A 184 -26.00 -8.15 16.42
C ARG A 184 -24.86 -7.51 15.64
N ILE A 185 -24.29 -6.39 16.13
CA ILE A 185 -23.13 -5.75 15.48
C ILE A 185 -21.98 -6.74 15.35
N ARG A 186 -21.61 -7.43 16.44
CA ARG A 186 -20.51 -8.40 16.46
C ARG A 186 -20.75 -9.58 15.53
N PHE A 187 -21.99 -10.03 15.43
CA PHE A 187 -22.38 -11.05 14.48
C PHE A 187 -22.11 -10.59 13.05
N HIS A 188 -22.54 -9.39 12.67
CA HIS A 188 -22.28 -8.83 11.34
C HIS A 188 -20.79 -8.63 11.05
N VAL A 189 -20.01 -8.10 12.01
CA VAL A 189 -18.56 -7.96 11.88
C VAL A 189 -17.93 -9.32 11.56
N SER A 190 -18.27 -10.36 12.33
CA SER A 190 -17.78 -11.72 12.08
C SER A 190 -18.14 -12.23 10.67
N LYS A 191 -19.38 -11.99 10.21
CA LYS A 191 -19.79 -12.38 8.85
C LYS A 191 -19.05 -11.60 7.76
N LEU A 192 -18.84 -10.30 7.93
CA LEU A 192 -18.08 -9.47 6.99
C LEU A 192 -16.61 -9.88 6.93
N GLU A 193 -15.99 -10.23 8.07
CA GLU A 193 -14.62 -10.75 8.12
C GLU A 193 -14.48 -12.08 7.35
N ILE A 194 -15.49 -12.95 7.45
CA ILE A 194 -15.57 -14.19 6.67
C ILE A 194 -15.64 -13.86 5.18
N CYS A 195 -16.56 -12.99 4.77
CA CYS A 195 -16.69 -12.54 3.38
C CYS A 195 -15.36 -11.98 2.85
N MET A 196 -14.71 -11.11 3.63
CA MET A 196 -13.43 -10.52 3.28
C MET A 196 -12.34 -11.58 3.10
N ARG A 197 -12.30 -12.61 3.96
CA ARG A 197 -11.37 -13.73 3.82
C ARG A 197 -11.65 -14.56 2.56
N LEU A 198 -12.93 -14.83 2.26
CA LEU A 198 -13.33 -15.59 1.07
C LEU A 198 -13.02 -14.85 -0.23
N VAL A 199 -13.22 -13.53 -0.27
CA VAL A 199 -12.84 -12.67 -1.41
C VAL A 199 -11.32 -12.64 -1.58
N ASN A 200 -10.56 -12.45 -0.50
CA ASN A 200 -9.09 -12.47 -0.55
C ASN A 200 -8.54 -13.80 -1.08
N ASN A 201 -9.17 -14.92 -0.69
CA ASN A 201 -8.84 -16.27 -1.15
C ASN A 201 -9.45 -16.63 -2.51
N GLU A 202 -10.12 -15.70 -3.18
CA GLU A 202 -10.77 -15.91 -4.49
C GLU A 202 -11.78 -17.06 -4.52
N THR A 203 -12.33 -17.38 -3.35
CA THR A 203 -13.32 -18.44 -3.16
C THR A 203 -14.73 -17.90 -3.38
N LEU A 204 -14.95 -16.63 -3.05
CA LEU A 204 -16.21 -15.91 -3.27
C LEU A 204 -15.93 -14.71 -4.17
N GLU A 205 -16.73 -14.55 -5.23
CA GLU A 205 -16.55 -13.48 -6.20
C GLU A 205 -16.92 -12.12 -5.62
N SER A 206 -16.06 -11.12 -5.85
CA SER A 206 -16.21 -9.73 -5.44
C SER A 206 -17.61 -9.18 -5.76
N LYS A 207 -18.05 -9.38 -7.00
CA LYS A 207 -19.36 -8.93 -7.48
C LYS A 207 -20.52 -9.52 -6.69
N ARG A 208 -20.49 -10.83 -6.40
CA ARG A 208 -21.55 -11.51 -5.64
C ARG A 208 -21.64 -10.96 -4.21
N VAL A 209 -20.49 -10.65 -3.59
CA VAL A 209 -20.47 -10.02 -2.26
C VAL A 209 -21.07 -8.62 -2.31
N MET A 210 -20.69 -7.81 -3.28
CA MET A 210 -21.21 -6.45 -3.42
C MET A 210 -22.72 -6.43 -3.73
N ASP A 211 -23.18 -7.29 -4.65
CA ASP A 211 -24.59 -7.37 -5.03
C ASP A 211 -25.49 -7.79 -3.84
N ALA A 212 -25.00 -8.68 -2.96
CA ALA A 212 -25.76 -9.15 -1.80
C ALA A 212 -25.66 -8.24 -0.57
N LEU A 213 -24.49 -7.64 -0.30
CA LEU A 213 -24.23 -6.95 0.97
C LEU A 213 -24.34 -5.44 0.90
N LYS A 214 -24.10 -4.82 -0.26
CA LYS A 214 -23.93 -3.37 -0.32
C LYS A 214 -25.15 -2.61 0.15
N GLU A 215 -26.29 -2.82 -0.50
CA GLU A 215 -27.53 -2.12 -0.17
C GLU A 215 -28.00 -2.44 1.26
N PRO A 216 -28.08 -3.71 1.71
CA PRO A 216 -28.52 -4.01 3.07
C PRO A 216 -27.64 -3.39 4.15
N PHE A 217 -26.32 -3.34 3.97
CA PHE A 217 -25.42 -2.70 4.93
C PHE A 217 -25.48 -1.17 4.88
N GLU A 218 -25.65 -0.56 3.71
CA GLU A 218 -25.84 0.89 3.59
C GLU A 218 -27.10 1.32 4.35
N MET A 219 -28.22 0.61 4.16
CA MET A 219 -29.47 0.86 4.90
C MET A 219 -29.33 0.60 6.41
N TYR A 220 -28.67 -0.50 6.79
CA TYR A 220 -28.44 -0.84 8.19
C TYR A 220 -27.60 0.24 8.89
N ILE A 221 -26.49 0.66 8.27
CA ILE A 221 -25.59 1.66 8.84
C ILE A 221 -26.27 3.03 8.96
N GLU A 222 -27.07 3.44 7.97
CA GLU A 222 -27.86 4.66 8.07
C GLU A 222 -28.89 4.59 9.23
N SER A 223 -29.44 3.41 9.51
CA SER A 223 -30.34 3.21 10.65
C SER A 223 -29.64 3.26 12.02
N LEU A 224 -28.32 3.04 12.08
CA LEU A 224 -27.53 3.11 13.32
C LEU A 224 -27.25 4.54 13.79
N ASP A 225 -27.43 5.54 12.92
CA ASP A 225 -27.31 6.94 13.30
C ASP A 225 -28.34 7.30 14.38
N PRO A 226 -27.93 7.85 15.54
CA PRO A 226 -28.85 8.34 16.56
C PRO A 226 -29.89 9.37 16.08
N GLU A 227 -29.64 10.06 14.96
CA GLU A 227 -30.58 10.99 14.33
C GLU A 227 -31.61 10.28 13.44
N SER A 228 -31.41 9.00 13.13
CA SER A 228 -32.32 8.19 12.33
C SER A 228 -33.59 7.85 13.12
N GLU A 229 -34.75 8.04 12.48
CA GLU A 229 -36.05 7.61 13.05
C GLU A 229 -36.31 6.10 12.85
N ASN A 230 -35.41 5.42 12.13
CA ASN A 230 -35.52 4.03 11.75
C ASN A 230 -35.02 3.11 12.86
N ASP A 231 -35.69 1.96 13.04
CA ASP A 231 -35.26 0.93 13.97
C ASP A 231 -34.19 0.03 13.32
N PRO A 232 -32.95 -0.05 13.85
CA PRO A 232 -31.90 -0.88 13.27
C PRO A 232 -32.25 -2.36 13.16
N GLU A 233 -33.13 -2.87 14.02
CA GLU A 233 -33.58 -4.25 13.97
C GLU A 233 -34.44 -4.54 12.74
N SER A 234 -35.15 -3.52 12.23
CA SER A 234 -35.95 -3.65 11.00
C SER A 234 -35.12 -3.67 9.72
N PHE A 235 -33.89 -3.14 9.77
CA PHE A 235 -32.94 -3.09 8.65
C PHE A 235 -31.78 -4.08 8.83
N ASP A 236 -31.93 -5.07 9.71
CA ASP A 236 -30.90 -6.08 9.94
C ASP A 236 -30.62 -6.88 8.64
N PRO A 237 -29.37 -6.86 8.12
CA PRO A 237 -29.00 -7.62 6.93
C PRO A 237 -29.27 -9.13 7.05
N GLU A 238 -29.21 -9.71 8.26
CA GLU A 238 -29.55 -11.12 8.50
C GLU A 238 -31.02 -11.40 8.13
N THR A 239 -31.94 -10.49 8.46
CA THR A 239 -33.37 -10.65 8.17
C THR A 239 -33.66 -10.64 6.67
N THR A 240 -32.79 -9.99 5.87
CA THR A 240 -32.89 -10.00 4.41
C THR A 240 -32.37 -11.30 3.79
N GLY A 241 -31.74 -12.18 4.58
CA GLY A 241 -31.22 -13.47 4.13
C GLY A 241 -29.90 -13.37 3.36
N VAL A 242 -29.18 -12.25 3.48
CA VAL A 242 -27.97 -11.98 2.69
C VAL A 242 -26.88 -13.05 2.90
N TYR A 243 -26.75 -13.58 4.10
CA TYR A 243 -25.74 -14.59 4.43
C TYR A 243 -26.12 -15.98 3.90
N ASP A 244 -27.41 -16.26 3.79
CA ASP A 244 -27.93 -17.49 3.19
C ASP A 244 -27.74 -17.45 1.66
N GLU A 245 -27.97 -16.28 1.05
CA GLU A 245 -27.68 -16.07 -0.38
C GLU A 245 -26.20 -16.26 -0.69
N LEU A 246 -25.30 -15.80 0.18
CA LEU A 246 -23.86 -16.02 0.04
C LEU A 246 -23.42 -17.46 0.37
N ASP A 247 -24.31 -18.25 0.98
CA ASP A 247 -24.06 -19.63 1.40
C ASP A 247 -22.79 -19.75 2.26
N LEU A 248 -22.65 -18.85 3.24
CA LEU A 248 -21.41 -18.77 4.04
C LEU A 248 -21.09 -20.08 4.78
N GLN A 249 -22.14 -20.86 5.12
CA GLN A 249 -22.03 -22.13 5.82
C GLN A 249 -21.31 -23.21 4.98
N SER A 250 -21.40 -23.19 3.65
CA SER A 250 -20.70 -24.18 2.82
C SER A 250 -19.18 -24.04 2.85
N TYR A 251 -18.67 -22.87 3.28
CA TYR A 251 -17.24 -22.62 3.44
C TYR A 251 -16.71 -22.95 4.85
N THR A 252 -17.55 -23.43 5.76
CA THR A 252 -17.16 -23.84 7.13
C THR A 252 -15.91 -24.73 7.17
N PRO A 253 -15.75 -25.74 6.28
CA PRO A 253 -14.55 -26.58 6.26
C PRO A 253 -13.27 -25.80 5.92
N GLN A 254 -13.37 -24.75 5.09
CA GLN A 254 -12.23 -23.92 4.68
C GLN A 254 -11.90 -22.84 5.72
N LEU A 255 -12.90 -22.40 6.49
CA LEU A 255 -12.78 -21.39 7.53
C LEU A 255 -12.26 -21.92 8.87
N GLY A 256 -12.01 -23.22 8.96
CA GLY A 256 -11.41 -23.87 10.13
C GLY A 256 -12.41 -24.33 11.19
N GLY A 257 -13.69 -24.49 10.84
CA GLY A 257 -14.75 -25.07 11.68
C GLY A 257 -15.18 -24.22 12.90
N ALA A 258 -14.25 -23.50 13.52
CA ALA A 258 -14.47 -22.72 14.73
C ALA A 258 -15.30 -21.44 14.50
N ILE A 259 -15.46 -20.99 13.25
CA ILE A 259 -16.06 -19.68 12.97
C ILE A 259 -17.60 -19.72 12.95
N PHE A 260 -18.21 -20.85 12.58
CA PHE A 260 -19.67 -20.99 12.54
C PHE A 260 -20.24 -21.85 13.67
N GLY A 261 -19.41 -22.67 14.31
CA GLY A 261 -19.86 -23.62 15.33
C GLY A 261 -20.03 -22.99 16.70
N SER A 262 -21.21 -22.40 16.98
CA SER A 262 -21.80 -22.39 18.33
C SER A 262 -23.27 -21.92 18.32
N VAL A 263 -24.14 -22.58 17.54
CA VAL A 263 -25.59 -22.53 17.72
C VAL A 263 -26.21 -23.92 17.55
N ASP A 264 -25.70 -24.90 18.30
CA ASP A 264 -26.46 -26.07 18.78
C ASP A 264 -25.47 -27.09 19.36
N SER A 265 -25.24 -27.02 20.66
CA SER A 265 -24.83 -28.17 21.46
C SER A 265 -25.25 -27.88 22.90
N ASP A 266 -26.45 -28.37 23.13
CA ASP A 266 -27.17 -28.44 24.39
C ASP A 266 -26.39 -29.21 25.47
N GLU A 267 -26.78 -28.92 26.70
CA GLU A 267 -26.64 -29.73 27.92
C GLU A 267 -25.28 -29.80 28.67
N LYS A 268 -25.35 -29.17 29.85
CA LYS A 268 -24.91 -29.68 31.17
C LYS A 268 -23.40 -29.75 31.43
N MET A 269 -22.89 -28.70 32.04
CA MET A 269 -21.92 -28.86 33.11
C MET A 269 -22.21 -27.88 34.25
N GLU A 270 -23.18 -28.25 35.08
CA GLU A 270 -23.19 -27.79 36.47
C GLU A 270 -21.95 -28.36 37.17
N ASN A 271 -21.12 -27.50 37.77
CA ASN A 271 -20.91 -27.46 39.22
C ASN A 271 -19.61 -26.76 39.63
N ASN A 272 -19.76 -26.12 40.80
CA ASN A 272 -18.73 -25.66 41.74
C ASN A 272 -18.07 -24.31 41.50
N ILE A 273 -18.85 -23.33 41.95
CA ILE A 273 -18.47 -22.12 42.66
C ILE A 273 -17.63 -22.52 43.90
N ASP A 274 -16.36 -22.12 44.00
CA ASP A 274 -15.72 -21.85 45.30
C ASP A 274 -14.36 -21.12 45.17
N GLY A 275 -14.18 -20.09 46.02
CA GLY A 275 -12.91 -19.41 46.33
C GLY A 275 -12.44 -18.34 45.33
N ARG A 276 -12.64 -17.03 45.54
CA ARG A 276 -11.88 -16.14 46.47
C ARG A 276 -10.37 -16.44 46.36
N VAL A 277 -9.49 -15.58 45.83
CA VAL A 277 -9.04 -14.26 46.34
C VAL A 277 -8.29 -13.49 45.22
N SER A 278 -8.23 -12.16 45.38
CA SER A 278 -7.71 -11.08 44.52
C SER A 278 -6.16 -11.02 44.32
N PRO A 279 -5.53 -9.92 43.86
CA PRO A 279 -4.92 -9.83 42.54
C PRO A 279 -3.40 -9.54 42.56
N ALA A 280 -2.72 -9.72 41.42
CA ALA A 280 -1.37 -9.21 41.17
C ALA A 280 -1.28 -8.80 39.69
N SER A 281 -1.51 -7.52 39.38
CA SER A 281 -0.48 -6.50 39.16
C SER A 281 0.41 -6.77 37.93
N SER A 282 0.16 -5.96 36.90
CA SER A 282 0.89 -5.79 35.65
C SER A 282 2.41 -5.63 35.81
N PRO A 283 3.15 -6.02 34.76
CA PRO A 283 4.35 -5.32 34.35
C PRO A 283 4.17 -4.79 32.91
N ALA A 284 4.07 -3.47 32.78
CA ALA A 284 4.50 -2.78 31.57
C ALA A 284 6.04 -2.66 31.60
N PRO A 285 6.72 -2.83 30.47
CA PRO A 285 7.80 -1.89 30.12
C PRO A 285 7.83 -1.61 28.60
N VAL A 286 7.53 -0.37 28.18
CA VAL A 286 8.48 0.71 27.83
C VAL A 286 9.17 0.52 26.47
N LEU A 287 8.82 1.46 25.58
CA LEU A 287 9.46 1.77 24.30
C LEU A 287 10.99 1.90 24.38
N PRO A 288 11.72 1.41 23.38
CA PRO A 288 13.02 1.93 22.99
C PRO A 288 12.87 2.97 21.87
N LYS A 289 13.22 4.20 22.22
CA LYS A 289 13.41 5.36 21.35
C LYS A 289 14.87 5.35 20.83
N GLU A 290 15.03 5.67 19.53
CA GLU A 290 16.13 6.47 18.92
C GLU A 290 17.57 5.89 19.04
N THR A 291 18.55 6.07 18.16
CA THR A 291 18.80 6.80 16.91
C THR A 291 20.19 6.35 16.42
N ASP A 292 20.51 6.72 15.17
CA ASP A 292 21.85 7.02 14.65
C ASP A 292 22.86 5.89 14.32
N ASP A 293 22.87 5.55 13.03
CA ASP A 293 23.90 6.00 12.08
C ASP A 293 25.38 5.96 12.52
N ASN A 294 26.17 5.05 11.94
CA ASN A 294 27.35 5.46 11.15
C ASN A 294 28.03 4.27 10.44
N THR A 295 28.08 4.37 9.11
CA THR A 295 29.25 4.22 8.23
C THR A 295 30.50 3.48 8.77
N THR A 296 31.01 2.47 8.05
CA THR A 296 32.35 2.48 7.40
C THR A 296 32.76 1.10 6.82
N LYS A 297 32.87 1.06 5.48
CA LYS A 297 33.93 0.50 4.60
C LYS A 297 34.72 -0.76 5.04
N GLN A 298 34.78 -1.76 4.15
CA GLN A 298 35.99 -2.33 3.48
C GLN A 298 35.64 -3.75 2.94
N ARG A 299 35.51 -3.98 1.62
CA ARG A 299 36.54 -4.47 0.67
C ARG A 299 37.36 -5.69 1.15
N HIS A 300 37.10 -6.87 0.55
CA HIS A 300 38.05 -7.93 0.12
C HIS A 300 37.21 -9.09 -0.46
N LEU A 301 37.02 -9.22 -1.78
CA LEU A 301 37.78 -10.00 -2.76
C LEU A 301 38.12 -11.47 -2.41
N SER A 302 37.32 -12.36 -3.02
CA SER A 302 37.66 -13.61 -3.75
C SER A 302 38.47 -14.73 -3.08
N GLY A 303 37.84 -15.91 -3.01
CA GLY A 303 38.50 -17.21 -2.82
C GLY A 303 37.52 -18.37 -2.70
N GLU A 304 37.07 -18.91 -3.85
CA GLU A 304 36.58 -20.30 -4.00
C GLU A 304 37.68 -21.30 -3.58
N PRO A 305 37.38 -22.52 -3.05
CA PRO A 305 36.75 -23.57 -3.87
C PRO A 305 35.80 -24.58 -3.16
N ASN A 306 34.90 -25.09 -4.01
CA ASN A 306 34.21 -26.38 -4.00
C ASN A 306 34.57 -27.43 -2.94
N ALA A 307 33.54 -27.89 -2.22
CA ALA A 307 33.37 -29.31 -1.89
C ALA A 307 31.87 -29.67 -1.79
N LEU A 308 31.43 -30.46 -2.76
CA LEU A 308 30.16 -31.17 -2.80
C LEU A 308 30.02 -32.09 -1.57
N LEU A 309 28.97 -31.91 -0.76
CA LEU A 309 28.41 -33.03 0.00
C LEU A 309 26.88 -32.92 0.02
N THR A 310 26.27 -33.72 -0.86
CA THR A 310 24.87 -34.09 -0.88
C THR A 310 24.47 -34.74 0.45
N ARG A 311 23.47 -34.19 1.15
CA ARG A 311 22.58 -35.01 1.97
C ARG A 311 21.20 -34.38 2.11
N GLN A 312 20.23 -35.10 1.53
CA GLN A 312 18.80 -34.91 1.68
C GLN A 312 18.39 -34.95 3.14
N ILE A 313 17.62 -33.96 3.63
CA ILE A 313 16.63 -34.16 4.70
C ILE A 313 15.42 -33.23 4.45
N SER A 314 14.33 -33.89 4.07
CA SER A 314 12.93 -33.67 4.47
C SER A 314 12.35 -32.26 4.52
N ALA A 315 11.45 -32.00 3.57
CA ALA A 315 10.55 -30.87 3.51
C ALA A 315 9.53 -30.88 4.67
N SER A 316 9.70 -29.98 5.64
CA SER A 316 8.59 -29.48 6.46
C SER A 316 8.07 -28.20 5.81
N ARG A 317 6.89 -28.32 5.21
CA ARG A 317 6.09 -27.27 4.57
C ARG A 317 5.68 -26.22 5.61
N SER A 318 6.51 -25.21 5.83
CA SER A 318 6.14 -24.00 6.55
C SER A 318 5.48 -23.04 5.57
N THR A 319 4.23 -22.68 5.88
CA THR A 319 3.39 -21.74 5.14
C THR A 319 4.11 -20.41 4.90
N PRO A 320 4.05 -19.84 3.69
CA PRO A 320 4.67 -18.56 3.39
C PRO A 320 3.95 -17.45 4.16
N ALA A 321 4.68 -16.77 5.05
CA ALA A 321 4.26 -15.52 5.63
C ALA A 321 4.21 -14.47 4.52
N THR A 322 3.00 -14.12 4.08
CA THR A 322 2.77 -13.04 3.11
C THR A 322 3.20 -11.71 3.75
N PRO A 323 4.06 -10.91 3.10
CA PRO A 323 4.53 -9.66 3.68
C PRO A 323 3.39 -8.65 3.76
N LEU A 324 3.23 -8.04 4.94
CA LEU A 324 2.31 -6.95 5.22
C LEU A 324 2.59 -5.79 4.25
N LYS A 325 1.77 -5.65 3.20
CA LYS A 325 1.76 -4.44 2.38
C LYS A 325 1.21 -3.30 3.24
N LEU A 326 1.95 -2.19 3.24
CA LEU A 326 1.66 -0.96 3.96
C LEU A 326 0.31 -0.40 3.48
N THR A 327 -0.76 -0.65 4.23
CA THR A 327 -2.11 -0.14 3.96
C THR A 327 -2.11 1.38 4.14
N LYS A 328 -2.34 2.13 3.06
CA LYS A 328 -2.60 3.57 3.12
C LYS A 328 -3.84 3.80 3.98
N SER A 329 -3.83 4.85 4.79
CA SER A 329 -4.98 5.29 5.57
C SER A 329 -6.13 5.63 4.63
N VAL A 330 -7.10 4.73 4.51
CA VAL A 330 -8.32 4.92 3.71
C VAL A 330 -9.21 5.89 4.47
N THR A 331 -9.51 7.04 3.84
CA THR A 331 -10.54 7.97 4.31
C THR A 331 -11.89 7.42 3.86
N CYS A 332 -12.63 6.83 4.80
CA CYS A 332 -14.01 6.43 4.55
C CYS A 332 -14.85 7.73 4.48
N SER A 333 -15.44 8.01 3.32
CA SER A 333 -16.38 9.11 3.13
C SER A 333 -17.79 8.53 3.20
N TYR A 334 -18.56 8.96 4.19
CA TYR A 334 -20.02 8.90 4.14
C TYR A 334 -20.54 10.26 3.67
#